data_AF-A0A2E9GW21-F1
#
_entry.id   AF-A0A2E9GW21-F1
#
_cell.length_a   1.000
_cell.length_b   1.000
_cell.length_c   1.000
_cell.angle_alpha   90.00
_cell.angle_beta   90.00
_cell.angle_gamma   90.00
#
_symmetry.space_group_name_H-M   'P 1'
#
loop_
_entity.id
_entity.type
_entity.pdbx_description
1 polymer ?
#
loop_
_entity_poly.entity_id
_entity_poly.type
_entity_poly.pdbx_seq_one_letter_code
_entity_poly.pdbx_strand_id
1 'polypeptide(L)' 'MGPEALMLTAVQTSLTKLLELKGSGVVGLAPEATVKEAADVMRDAKIGALLVMRGDRLHGILTE' A
#
# COMPACT_ATOMS: atom_id res chain seq x y z
N MET A 1 -26.96 22.66 28.98
CA MET A 1 -26.33 22.13 27.75
C MET A 1 -25.78 20.76 28.09
N GLY A 2 -26.32 19.70 27.49
CA GLY A 2 -26.20 18.31 27.98
C GLY A 2 -24.93 17.55 27.52
N PRO A 3 -24.71 16.33 28.05
CA PRO A 3 -23.52 15.50 27.84
C PRO A 3 -23.38 14.90 26.43
N GLU A 4 -24.25 15.26 25.48
CA GLU A 4 -24.22 14.73 24.10
C GLU A 4 -22.99 15.17 23.29
N ALA A 5 -22.28 16.22 23.74
CA ALA A 5 -21.07 16.69 23.08
C ALA A 5 -19.85 15.77 23.25
N LEU A 6 -19.94 14.69 24.05
CA LEU A 6 -18.81 13.82 24.35
C LEU A 6 -18.70 12.57 23.46
N MET A 7 -19.65 12.32 22.55
CA MET A 7 -19.73 11.04 21.81
C MET A 7 -19.38 11.13 20.33
N LEU A 8 -18.54 12.08 19.94
CA LEU A 8 -17.92 12.14 18.61
C LEU A 8 -16.44 12.50 18.75
N THR A 9 -15.69 11.70 19.51
CA THR A 9 -14.23 11.65 19.33
C THR A 9 -13.96 11.01 17.98
N ALA A 10 -14.04 11.81 16.92
CA ALA A 10 -13.31 11.53 15.71
C ALA A 10 -11.86 11.30 16.14
N VAL A 11 -11.33 10.10 15.91
CA VAL A 11 -9.91 9.85 16.11
C VAL A 11 -9.20 10.72 15.08
N GLN A 12 -8.74 11.89 15.51
CA GLN A 12 -7.99 12.84 14.69
C GLN A 12 -6.56 12.31 14.52
N THR A 13 -6.40 11.22 13.76
CA THR A 13 -5.06 10.71 13.42
C THR A 13 -4.43 11.65 12.40
N SER A 14 -3.23 12.16 12.71
CA SER A 14 -2.50 12.98 11.74
C SER A 14 -2.13 12.14 10.51
N LEU A 15 -2.02 12.77 9.35
CA LEU A 15 -1.57 12.09 8.12
C LEU A 15 -0.21 11.42 8.34
N THR A 16 0.71 12.09 9.04
CA THR A 16 2.01 11.52 9.44
C THR A 16 1.82 10.22 10.20
N LYS A 17 0.91 10.20 11.19
CA LYS A 17 0.67 9.01 11.98
C LYS A 17 0.02 7.88 11.17
N LEU A 18 -0.86 8.21 10.22
CA LEU A 18 -1.41 7.23 9.28
C LEU A 18 -0.33 6.59 8.40
N LEU A 19 0.61 7.40 7.89
CA LEU A 19 1.71 6.90 7.06
C LEU A 19 2.70 6.03 7.86
N GLU A 20 2.99 6.40 9.11
CA GLU A 20 3.77 5.55 10.01
C GLU A 20 3.12 4.18 10.22
N LEU A 21 1.80 4.15 10.41
CA LEU A 21 1.05 2.90 10.61
C LEU A 21 0.98 2.04 9.33
N LYS A 22 0.92 2.67 8.15
CA LYS A 22 0.96 1.97 6.85
C LYS A 22 2.29 1.22 6.66
N GLY A 23 3.39 1.78 7.17
CA GLY A 23 4.74 1.24 7.01
C GLY A 23 5.33 1.50 5.62
N SER A 24 6.53 0.94 5.38
CA SER A 24 7.35 1.15 4.17
C SER A 24 7.51 -0.11 3.31
N GLY A 25 6.69 -1.14 3.55
CA GLY A 25 6.73 -2.39 2.79
C GLY A 25 6.42 -2.17 1.31
N VAL A 26 7.24 -2.75 0.44
CA VAL A 26 7.05 -2.75 -1.01
C VAL A 26 6.94 -4.18 -1.51
N VAL A 27 6.10 -4.39 -2.51
CA VAL A 27 5.95 -5.67 -3.21
C VAL A 27 6.63 -5.54 -4.57
N GLY A 28 7.41 -6.55 -4.95
CA GLY A 28 8.08 -6.56 -6.24
C GLY A 28 8.21 -7.96 -6.84
N LEU A 29 8.39 -7.99 -8.16
CA LEU A 29 8.57 -9.18 -8.97
C LEU A 29 9.78 -9.05 -9.90
N ALA A 30 10.29 -10.19 -10.37
CA ALA A 30 11.36 -10.23 -11.37
C ALA A 30 10.86 -9.70 -12.73
N PRO A 31 11.75 -9.10 -13.57
CA PRO A 31 11.36 -8.61 -14.90
C PRO A 31 10.82 -9.67 -15.84
N GLU A 32 11.11 -10.95 -15.58
CA GLU A 32 10.66 -12.09 -16.37
C GLU A 32 9.27 -12.60 -15.96
N ALA A 33 8.70 -12.09 -14.85
CA ALA A 33 7.35 -12.43 -14.42
C ALA A 33 6.33 -12.00 -15.48
N THR A 34 5.34 -12.84 -15.69
CA THR A 34 4.24 -12.57 -16.61
C THR A 34 3.28 -11.53 -16.04
N VAL A 35 2.55 -10.85 -16.93
CA VAL A 35 1.49 -9.91 -16.53
C VAL A 35 0.42 -10.60 -15.67
N LYS A 36 0.12 -11.89 -15.93
CA LYS A 36 -0.81 -12.66 -15.12
C LYS A 36 -0.32 -12.83 -13.68
N GLU A 37 0.94 -13.22 -13.48
CA GLU A 37 1.52 -13.35 -12.14
C GLU A 37 1.52 -12.00 -11.41
N ALA A 38 1.82 -10.91 -12.10
CA ALA A 38 1.74 -9.58 -11.52
C ALA A 38 0.31 -9.22 -11.09
N ALA A 39 -0.69 -9.49 -11.93
CA ALA A 39 -2.09 -9.27 -11.60
C ALA A 39 -2.56 -10.14 -10.42
N ASP A 40 -2.11 -11.40 -10.38
CA ASP A 40 -2.39 -12.31 -9.26
C ASP A 40 -1.81 -11.76 -7.95
N VAL A 41 -0.55 -11.31 -7.95
CA VAL A 41 0.10 -10.69 -6.79
C VAL A 41 -0.58 -9.40 -6.37
N MET A 42 -0.93 -8.52 -7.31
CA MET A 42 -1.62 -7.26 -7.03
C MET A 42 -2.98 -7.49 -6.37
N ARG A 43 -3.76 -8.44 -6.89
CA ARG A 43 -5.04 -8.85 -6.30
C ARG A 43 -4.86 -9.40 -4.88
N ASP A 44 -3.92 -10.33 -4.69
CA ASP A 44 -3.75 -11.03 -3.43
C ASP A 44 -3.22 -10.08 -2.34
N ALA A 45 -2.32 -9.15 -2.71
CA ALA A 45 -1.81 -8.10 -1.82
C ALA A 45 -2.74 -6.88 -1.70
N LYS A 46 -3.82 -6.80 -2.48
CA LYS A 46 -4.76 -5.66 -2.55
C LYS A 46 -4.06 -4.32 -2.84
N ILE A 47 -3.18 -4.33 -3.84
CA ILE A 47 -2.43 -3.16 -4.31
C ILE A 47 -2.65 -2.96 -5.82
N GLY A 48 -2.66 -1.71 -6.28
CA GLY A 48 -2.81 -1.40 -7.72
C GLY A 48 -1.48 -1.24 -8.47
N ALA A 49 -0.34 -1.35 -7.77
CA ALA A 49 0.98 -1.24 -8.37
C ALA A 49 2.02 -2.06 -7.60
N LEU A 50 3.04 -2.53 -8.32
CA LEU A 50 4.20 -3.24 -7.75
C LEU A 50 5.50 -2.83 -8.45
N LEU A 51 6.63 -3.11 -7.80
CA LEU A 51 7.95 -2.85 -8.35
C LEU A 51 8.40 -4.00 -9.27
N VAL A 52 9.03 -3.66 -10.39
CA VAL A 52 9.76 -4.63 -11.22
C VAL A 52 11.23 -4.53 -10.85
N MET A 53 11.81 -5.59 -10.28
CA MET A 53 13.14 -5.57 -9.66
C MET A 53 13.99 -6.78 -10.03
N ARG A 54 15.31 -6.57 -10.22
CA ARG A 54 16.30 -7.66 -10.32
C ARG A 54 17.34 -7.49 -9.22
N GLY A 55 17.26 -8.31 -8.19
CA GLY A 55 18.01 -8.05 -6.93
C GLY A 55 17.62 -6.69 -6.37
N ASP A 56 18.60 -5.88 -5.97
CA ASP A 56 18.37 -4.52 -5.45
C ASP A 56 18.15 -3.46 -6.55
N ARG A 57 18.20 -3.84 -7.82
CA ARG A 57 18.03 -2.92 -8.94
C ARG A 57 16.55 -2.77 -9.29
N LEU A 58 16.04 -1.54 -9.22
CA LEU A 58 14.73 -1.17 -9.76
C LEU A 58 14.80 -1.08 -11.29
N HIS A 59 13.91 -1.81 -11.97
CA HIS A 59 13.74 -1.77 -13.42
C HIS A 59 12.52 -0.93 -13.85
N GLY A 60 11.49 -0.87 -13.02
CA GLY A 60 10.30 -0.08 -13.31
C GLY A 60 9.16 -0.32 -12.32
N ILE A 61 7.99 0.21 -12.66
CA ILE A 61 6.74 0.03 -11.92
C ILE A 61 5.71 -0.51 -12.89
N LEU A 62 4.94 -1.51 -12.46
CA LEU A 62 3.75 -1.96 -13.16
C LEU A 62 2.51 -1.51 -12.36
N THR A 63 1.51 -1.00 -13.07
CA THR A 63 0.21 -0.56 -12.53
C THR A 63 -0.91 -1.15 -13.38
N GLU A 64 -2.11 -1.25 -12.81
CA GLU A 64 -3.36 -1.55 -13.52
C GLU A 64 -3.79 -0.43 -14.49
#